data_AF-A0A0F9VAT7-F1
#
_entry.id   AF-A0A0F9VAT7-F1
#
_cell.length_a   1.000
_cell.length_b   1.000
_cell.length_c   1.000
_cell.angle_alpha   90.00
_cell.angle_beta   90.00
_cell.angle_gamma   90.00
#
_symmetry.space_group_name_H-M   'P 1'
#
loop_
_entity.id
_entity.type
_entity.pdbx_description
1 polymer ?
#
loop_
_entity_poly.entity_id
_entity_poly.type
_entity_poly.pdbx_seq_one_letter_code
_entity_poly.pdbx_strand_id
1 'polypeptide(L)' 'MRFGPKCEDGFLPVYSVADEEEAKALLTLACSTNMHGEYIAKHLAVEQTLENLEAFSTYLDRVHAFLKQRGSCRCEGSD' A
#
# COMPACT_ATOMS: atom_id res chain seq x y z
N MET A 1 -9.09 16.02 3.41
CA MET A 1 -8.83 15.18 4.60
C MET A 1 -7.33 15.05 4.74
N ARG A 2 -6.75 15.31 5.91
CA ARG A 2 -5.30 15.18 6.14
C ARG A 2 -5.00 13.73 6.51
N PHE A 3 -4.07 13.11 5.80
CA PHE A 3 -3.46 11.83 6.22
C PHE A 3 -1.94 12.01 6.14
N GLY A 4 -1.36 12.22 7.32
CA GLY A 4 0.05 12.52 7.53
C GLY A 4 0.87 11.28 7.92
N PRO A 5 2.21 11.42 7.99
CA PRO A 5 3.11 10.30 8.23
C PRO A 5 3.30 10.02 9.72
N LYS A 6 3.52 8.71 9.98
CA LYS A 6 4.01 8.06 11.21
C LYS A 6 2.95 7.80 12.30
N CYS A 7 2.39 6.60 12.26
CA CYS A 7 1.77 5.98 13.43
C CYS A 7 2.82 5.20 14.23
N GLU A 8 2.60 5.04 15.54
CA GLU A 8 3.40 4.21 16.44
C GLU A 8 3.38 2.73 16.01
N ASP A 9 4.30 1.93 16.54
CA ASP A 9 4.46 0.52 16.19
C ASP A 9 3.12 -0.25 16.25
N GLY A 10 2.84 -1.03 15.20
CA GLY A 10 1.62 -1.85 15.11
C GLY A 10 0.46 -1.26 14.30
N PHE A 11 0.65 -0.13 13.60
CA PHE A 11 -0.38 0.46 12.72
C PHE A 11 -0.07 0.27 11.23
N LEU A 12 -1.10 0.00 10.43
CA LEU A 12 -1.01 0.08 8.97
C LEU A 12 -0.97 1.56 8.54
N PRO A 13 0.01 1.99 7.73
CA PRO A 13 0.07 3.35 7.20
C PRO A 13 -1.21 3.68 6.43
N VAL A 14 -1.77 4.86 6.70
CA VAL A 14 -2.94 5.37 5.99
C VAL A 14 -2.45 6.09 4.75
N TYR A 15 -2.63 5.47 3.58
CA TYR A 15 -2.30 6.08 2.29
C TYR A 15 -3.45 6.95 1.81
N SER A 16 -3.16 8.20 1.46
CA SER A 16 -4.08 9.06 0.71
C SER A 16 -3.82 8.86 -0.78
N VAL A 17 -4.70 8.10 -1.43
CA VAL A 17 -4.80 7.98 -2.89
C VAL A 17 -5.85 8.97 -3.38
N ALA A 18 -5.68 9.55 -4.57
CA ALA A 18 -6.57 10.58 -5.10
C ALA A 18 -7.91 10.02 -5.59
N ASP A 19 -7.90 8.80 -6.13
CA ASP A 19 -9.10 8.11 -6.61
C ASP A 19 -9.01 6.58 -6.50
N GLU A 20 -10.14 5.91 -6.78
CA GLU A 20 -10.24 4.44 -6.74
C GLU A 20 -9.29 3.75 -7.73
N GLU A 21 -8.99 4.38 -8.87
CA GLU A 21 -8.08 3.81 -9.86
C GLU A 21 -6.63 3.80 -9.36
N GLU A 22 -6.23 4.84 -8.62
CA GLU A 22 -4.94 4.89 -7.95
C GLU A 22 -4.84 3.88 -6.79
N ALA A 23 -5.93 3.73 -6.01
CA ALA A 23 -6.03 2.69 -5.00
C ALA A 23 -5.84 1.29 -5.63
N LYS A 24 -6.50 1.05 -6.76
CA LYS A 24 -6.43 -0.20 -7.50
C LYS A 24 -5.05 -0.43 -8.10
N ALA A 25 -4.40 0.58 -8.67
CA ALA A 25 -3.05 0.46 -9.20
C ALA A 25 -2.04 0.11 -8.10
N LEU A 26 -2.15 0.76 -6.94
CA LEU A 26 -1.33 0.47 -5.77
C LEU A 26 -1.51 -0.99 -5.31
N LEU A 27 -2.75 -1.45 -5.15
CA LEU A 27 -3.05 -2.84 -4.76
C LEU A 27 -2.59 -3.86 -5.80
N THR A 28 -2.77 -3.56 -7.09
CA THR A 28 -2.36 -4.44 -8.20
C THR A 28 -0.85 -4.63 -8.26
N LEU A 29 -0.08 -3.62 -7.88
CA LEU A 29 1.39 -3.68 -7.83
C LEU A 29 1.91 -4.25 -6.50
N ALA A 30 1.21 -3.99 -5.39
CA ALA A 30 1.60 -4.45 -4.06
C ALA A 30 1.17 -5.90 -3.76
N CYS A 31 0.15 -6.41 -4.44
CA CYS A 31 -0.38 -7.75 -4.24
C CYS A 31 -0.17 -8.61 -5.49
N SER A 32 0.28 -9.85 -5.30
CA SER A 32 0.31 -10.84 -6.38
C SER A 32 -1.03 -11.54 -6.52
N THR A 33 -1.36 -12.07 -7.70
CA THR A 33 -2.57 -12.87 -7.87
C THR A 33 -2.38 -14.32 -7.39
N ASN A 34 -3.45 -14.91 -6.84
CA ASN A 34 -3.52 -16.35 -6.59
C ASN A 34 -3.94 -17.12 -7.86
N MET A 35 -4.12 -18.44 -7.75
CA MET A 35 -4.55 -19.29 -8.88
C MET A 35 -5.96 -18.97 -9.42
N HIS A 36 -6.75 -18.20 -8.67
CA HIS A 36 -8.08 -17.73 -9.06
C HIS A 36 -8.05 -16.32 -9.66
N GLY A 37 -6.87 -15.69 -9.77
CA GLY A 37 -6.72 -14.33 -10.28
C GLY A 37 -7.03 -13.24 -9.24
N GLU A 38 -7.19 -13.59 -7.96
CA GLU A 38 -7.49 -12.64 -6.90
C GLU A 38 -6.20 -12.05 -6.33
N TYR A 39 -6.18 -10.74 -6.10
CA TYR A 39 -5.04 -10.05 -5.50
C TYR A 39 -4.91 -10.40 -4.02
N ILE A 40 -3.79 -11.03 -3.66
CA ILE A 40 -3.47 -11.42 -2.30
C ILE A 40 -2.23 -10.71 -1.77
N ALA A 41 -2.35 -10.15 -0.58
CA ALA A 41 -1.21 -9.70 0.21
C ALA A 41 -0.51 -10.94 0.79
N LYS A 42 0.50 -11.47 0.08
CA LYS A 42 1.19 -12.72 0.45
C LYS A 42 1.64 -12.77 1.91
N HIS A 43 2.17 -11.67 2.41
CA HIS A 43 2.61 -11.54 3.80
C HIS A 43 1.47 -11.79 4.81
N LEU A 44 0.26 -11.32 4.50
CA LEU A 44 -0.92 -11.49 5.35
C LEU A 44 -1.68 -12.80 5.10
N ALA A 45 -1.51 -13.39 3.92
CA ALA A 45 -2.15 -14.64 3.53
C ALA A 45 -1.55 -15.87 4.21
N VAL A 46 -0.27 -15.81 4.61
CA VAL A 46 0.40 -16.90 5.32
C VAL A 46 0.02 -16.89 6.80
N GLU A 47 0.24 -15.76 7.48
CA GLU A 47 -0.08 -15.60 8.89
C GLU A 47 -0.25 -14.11 9.23
N GLN A 48 -1.28 -13.77 9.99
CA GLN A 48 -1.57 -12.38 10.38
C GLN A 48 -0.80 -11.98 11.64
N THR A 49 0.53 -11.97 11.54
CA THR A 49 1.41 -11.48 12.62
C THR A 49 1.69 -9.98 12.46
N LEU A 50 2.11 -9.32 13.55
CA LEU A 50 2.53 -7.92 13.52
C LEU A 50 3.72 -7.70 12.58
N GLU A 51 4.67 -8.63 12.56
CA GLU A 51 5.83 -8.59 11.65
C GLU A 51 5.41 -8.66 10.18
N ASN A 52 4.41 -9.50 9.86
CA ASN A 52 3.89 -9.60 8.50
C ASN A 52 3.07 -8.38 8.08
N LEU A 53 2.35 -7.75 9.03
CA LEU A 53 1.67 -6.47 8.83
C LEU A 53 2.69 -5.36 8.55
N GLU A 54 3.78 -5.28 9.30
CA GLU A 54 4.85 -4.31 9.10
C GLU A 54 5.59 -4.52 7.78
N ALA A 55 5.90 -5.78 7.43
CA ALA A 55 6.53 -6.12 6.16
C ALA A 55 5.65 -5.73 4.96
N PHE A 56 4.34 -5.99 5.04
CA PHE A 56 3.40 -5.58 4.01
C PHE A 56 3.29 -4.06 3.90
N SER A 57 3.16 -3.38 5.04
CA SER A 57 3.17 -1.92 5.15
C SER A 57 4.40 -1.30 4.47
N THR A 58 5.59 -1.79 4.80
CA THR A 58 6.86 -1.34 4.21
C THR A 58 6.90 -1.54 2.70
N TYR A 59 6.39 -2.69 2.22
CA TYR A 59 6.32 -2.96 0.79
C TYR A 59 5.34 -2.01 0.07
N LEU A 60 4.18 -1.77 0.66
CA LEU A 60 3.15 -0.88 0.12
C LEU A 60 3.68 0.56 0.02
N ASP A 61 4.46 1.01 1.00
CA ASP A 61 5.09 2.34 0.98
C ASP A 61 6.11 2.49 -0.16
N ARG A 62 6.92 1.46 -0.42
CA ARG A 62 7.87 1.43 -1.54
C ARG A 62 7.15 1.52 -2.89
N VAL A 63 6.05 0.78 -3.05
CA VAL A 63 5.24 0.81 -4.29
C VAL A 63 4.60 2.18 -4.49
N HIS A 64 4.06 2.77 -3.42
CA HIS A 64 3.49 4.10 -3.46
C HIS A 64 4.53 5.17 -3.81
N ALA A 65 5.74 5.11 -3.21
CA ALA A 65 6.86 5.98 -3.56
C ALA A 65 7.29 5.80 -5.03
N PHE A 66 7.29 4.58 -5.54
CA PHE A 66 7.55 4.31 -6.96
C PHE A 66 6.50 4.93 -7.89
N LEU A 67 5.20 4.84 -7.54
CA LEU A 67 4.13 5.48 -8.30
C LEU A 67 4.26 7.01 -8.30
N LYS A 68 4.65 7.61 -7.16
CA LYS A 68 4.97 9.05 -7.06
C LYS A 68 6.11 9.45 -7.98
N GLN A 69 7.23 8.72 -7.94
CA GLN A 69 8.40 9.00 -8.79
C GLN A 69 8.09 8.89 -10.28
N ARG A 70 7.19 7.99 -10.67
CA ARG A 70 6.75 7.83 -12.07
C ARG A 70 5.74 8.86 -12.55
N GLY A 71 5.29 9.78 -11.69
CA GLY A 71 4.21 10.72 -12.01
C GLY A 71 2.87 10.03 -12.29
N SER A 72 2.73 8.77 -11.87
CA SER A 72 1.51 7.97 -12.01
C SER A 72 0.62 8.06 -10.77
N CYS A 73 1.16 8.62 -9.67
CA CYS A 73 0.41 8.99 -8.48
C CYS A 73 -0.27 10.35 -8.74
N ARG A 74 -1.59 10.40 -8.64
CA ARG A 74 -2.39 11.63 -8.75
C ARG A 74 -2.61 12.28 -7.40
N CYS A 75 -1.98 11.74 -6.36
CA CYS A 75 -1.85 12.30 -5.04
C CYS A 75 -1.28 13.74 -5.09
N GLU A 76 -2.15 14.75 -5.15
CA GLU A 76 -1.74 16.16 -5.08
C GLU A 76 -1.03 16.44 -3.75
N GLY A 77 0.08 17.19 -3.84
CA GLY A 77 1.06 17.40 -2.77
C GLY A 77 0.45 17.65 -1.40
N SER A 78 0.85 16.83 -0.44
CA SER A 78 0.80 17.16 0.97
C SER A 78 2.25 17.12 1.46
N ASP A 79 2.94 18.25 1.28
CA ASP A 79 4.09 18.60 2.12
C ASP A 79 3.64 18.74 3.58
#